data_AF-A0A9P8Q925-F1
#
_entry.id   AF-A0A9P8Q925-F1
#
_cell.length_a   1.000
_cell.length_b   1.000
_cell.length_c   1.000
_cell.angle_alpha   90.00
_cell.angle_beta   90.00
_cell.angle_gamma   90.00
#
_symmetry.space_group_name_H-M   'P 1'
#
loop_
_entity.id
_entity.type
_entity.pdbx_description
1 polymer ?
#
loop_
_entity_poly.entity_id
_entity_poly.type
_entity_poly.pdbx_seq_one_letter_code
_entity_poly.pdbx_strand_id
1 'polypeptide(L)' 'MKDPVKLPQSKVSMDRSVLKAHLMNDPTDPFNRTPLKLEDVVEDTELKNKIEQFIQDRRRHRDSQGDVNME' A
#
# COMPACT_ATOMS: atom_id res chain seq x y z
N MET A 1 0.59 -3.77 -2.85
CA MET A 1 -0.38 -2.94 -2.11
C MET A 1 -1.34 -2.36 -3.14
N LYS A 2 -2.65 -2.57 -3.00
CA LYS A 2 -3.66 -2.11 -3.97
C LYS A 2 -4.27 -0.78 -3.53
N ASP A 3 -4.59 -0.66 -2.25
CA ASP A 3 -5.24 0.53 -1.69
C ASP A 3 -4.46 0.98 -0.44
N PRO A 4 -3.33 1.67 -0.61
CA PRO A 4 -2.55 2.15 0.52
C PRO A 4 -3.34 3.25 1.26
N VAL A 5 -3.53 3.07 2.55
CA VAL A 5 -4.11 4.03 3.50
C VAL A 5 -3.09 4.39 4.55
N LYS A 6 -3.05 5.66 4.92
CA LYS A 6 -2.18 6.23 5.94
C LYS A 6 -2.93 6.35 7.25
N LEU A 7 -2.33 5.78 8.28
CA LEU A 7 -2.80 5.85 9.65
C LEU A 7 -2.45 7.23 10.23
N PRO A 8 -3.42 7.98 10.80
CA PRO A 8 -3.19 9.37 11.22
C PRO A 8 -2.20 9.49 12.40
N GLN A 9 -2.21 8.52 13.31
CA GLN A 9 -1.38 8.57 14.52
C GLN A 9 0.02 7.98 14.30
N SER A 10 0.08 6.73 13.84
CA SER A 10 1.35 6.05 13.58
C SER A 10 2.07 6.59 12.34
N LYS A 11 1.36 7.32 11.45
CA LYS A 11 1.85 7.82 10.14
C LYS A 11 2.34 6.71 9.22
N VAL A 12 1.98 5.47 9.51
CA VAL A 12 2.33 4.29 8.74
C VAL A 12 1.30 4.08 7.63
N SER A 13 1.78 3.68 6.46
CA SER A 13 0.93 3.34 5.32
C SER A 13 0.74 1.83 5.24
N MET A 14 -0.51 1.38 5.18
CA MET A 14 -0.93 -0.03 5.16
C MET A 14 -2.03 -0.22 4.11
N ASP A 15 -2.24 -1.44 3.61
CA ASP A 15 -3.37 -1.72 2.70
C ASP A 15 -4.71 -1.67 3.45
N ARG A 16 -5.71 -0.98 2.87
CA ARG A 16 -7.06 -0.86 3.45
C ARG A 16 -7.69 -2.21 3.77
N SER A 17 -7.46 -3.23 2.95
CA SER A 17 -8.04 -4.57 3.18
C SER A 17 -7.48 -5.23 4.44
N VAL A 18 -6.18 -5.06 4.69
CA VAL A 18 -5.49 -5.58 5.88
C VAL A 18 -5.95 -4.83 7.13
N LEU A 19 -6.02 -3.50 7.05
CA LEU A 19 -6.54 -2.69 8.15
C LEU A 19 -7.99 -3.05 8.48
N LYS A 20 -8.85 -3.23 7.47
CA LYS A 20 -10.25 -3.62 7.67
C LYS A 20 -10.36 -4.97 8.39
N ALA A 21 -9.54 -5.95 8.02
CA ALA A 21 -9.51 -7.24 8.69
C ALA A 21 -9.03 -7.12 10.14
N HIS A 22 -8.06 -6.25 10.42
CA HIS A 22 -7.61 -5.96 11.78
C HIS A 22 -8.74 -5.33 12.59
N LEU A 23 -9.33 -4.23 12.12
CA LEU A 23 -10.43 -3.52 12.79
C LEU A 23 -11.70 -4.36 13.00
N MET A 24 -11.93 -5.38 12.18
CA MET A 24 -13.00 -6.36 12.39
C MET A 24 -12.78 -7.24 13.63
N ASN A 25 -11.52 -7.51 13.99
CA ASN A 25 -11.15 -8.32 15.15
C ASN A 25 -10.85 -7.43 16.37
N ASP A 26 -10.10 -6.35 16.16
CA ASP A 26 -9.63 -5.42 17.18
C ASP A 26 -9.66 -3.99 16.62
N PRO A 27 -10.51 -3.09 17.14
CA PRO A 27 -10.67 -1.72 16.66
C PRO A 27 -9.53 -0.79 17.14
N THR A 28 -8.29 -1.21 16.98
CA THR A 28 -7.08 -0.46 17.34
C THR A 28 -6.12 -0.35 16.16
N ASP A 29 -5.17 0.58 16.24
CA ASP A 29 -4.07 0.69 15.29
C ASP A 29 -3.04 -0.43 15.60
N PRO A 30 -2.61 -1.21 14.58
CA PRO A 30 -1.77 -2.38 14.79
C PRO A 30 -0.34 -2.06 15.28
N PHE A 31 0.10 -0.80 15.22
CA PHE A 31 1.46 -0.37 15.57
C PHE A 31 1.57 0.25 16.96
N ASN A 32 0.62 1.09 17.34
CA ASN A 32 0.64 1.81 18.61
C ASN A 32 -0.51 1.42 19.57
N ARG A 33 -1.42 0.51 19.13
CA ARG A 33 -2.59 0.03 19.88
C ARG A 33 -3.56 1.13 20.30
N THR A 34 -3.56 2.27 19.62
CA THR A 34 -4.52 3.34 19.89
C THR A 34 -5.86 3.01 19.25
N PRO A 35 -7.01 3.31 19.90
CA PRO A 35 -8.32 3.12 19.30
C PRO A 35 -8.41 3.84 17.95
N LEU A 36 -8.79 3.12 16.91
CA LEU A 36 -8.80 3.63 15.55
C LEU A 36 -10.04 3.16 14.82
N LYS A 37 -10.65 4.03 14.01
CA LYS A 37 -11.74 3.66 13.10
C LYS A 37 -11.28 3.73 11.65
N LEU A 38 -11.96 2.95 10.81
CA LEU A 38 -11.75 2.96 9.36
C LEU A 38 -12.13 4.31 8.72
N GLU A 39 -12.88 5.14 9.42
CA GLU A 39 -13.27 6.49 8.98
C GLU A 39 -12.17 7.53 9.22
N ASP A 40 -11.29 7.27 10.20
CA ASP A 40 -10.20 8.17 10.57
C ASP A 40 -8.95 8.01 9.69
N VAL A 41 -8.91 6.96 8.86
CA VAL A 41 -7.77 6.71 7.97
C VAL A 41 -7.89 7.48 6.67
N VAL A 42 -6.76 8.01 6.22
CA VAL A 42 -6.67 8.81 5.00
C VAL A 42 -6.04 7.95 3.91
N GLU A 43 -6.51 8.05 2.67
CA GLU A 43 -5.85 7.39 1.54
C GLU A 43 -4.44 7.95 1.30
N ASP A 44 -3.46 7.06 1.09
CA ASP A 44 -2.08 7.45 0.78
C ASP A 44 -1.87 7.49 -0.74
N THR A 45 -2.43 8.52 -1.37
CA THR A 45 -2.35 8.72 -2.83
C THR A 45 -0.90 8.91 -3.29
N GLU A 46 -0.04 9.49 -2.46
CA GLU A 46 1.39 9.64 -2.77
C GLU A 46 2.08 8.29 -2.90
N LEU A 47 1.88 7.39 -1.92
CA LEU A 47 2.46 6.05 -1.97
C LEU A 47 1.89 5.24 -3.13
N LYS A 48 0.58 5.37 -3.39
CA LYS A 48 -0.07 4.73 -4.54
C LYS A 48 0.62 5.12 -5.85
N ASN A 49 0.83 6.42 -6.07
CA ASN A 49 1.50 6.92 -7.26
C ASN A 49 2.95 6.41 -7.36
N LYS A 50 3.71 6.38 -6.26
CA LYS A 50 5.07 5.83 -6.24
C LYS A 50 5.10 4.35 -6.62
N ILE A 51 4.14 3.56 -6.11
CA ILE A 51 4.02 2.14 -6.45
C ILE A 51 3.64 1.96 -7.92
N GLU A 52 2.69 2.74 -8.43
CA GLU A 52 2.28 2.67 -9.84
C GLU A 52 3.42 3.04 -10.78
N GLN A 53 4.18 4.10 -10.48
CA GLN A 53 5.39 4.46 -11.22
C GLN A 53 6.42 3.33 -11.18
N PHE A 54 6.71 2.77 -9.99
CA PHE A 54 7.66 1.67 -9.86
C PHE A 54 7.25 0.43 -10.67
N ILE A 55 5.96 0.08 -10.67
CA ILE A 55 5.43 -1.03 -11.46
C ILE A 55 5.54 -0.73 -12.96
N GLN A 56 5.23 0.51 -13.37
CA GLN A 56 5.33 0.93 -14.77
C GLN A 56 6.78 0.90 -15.28
N ASP A 57 7.72 1.45 -14.51
CA ASP A 57 9.16 1.40 -14.79
C ASP A 57 9.65 -0.04 -14.89
N ARG A 58 9.30 -0.91 -13.93
CA ARG A 58 9.65 -2.33 -13.99
C ARG A 58 9.08 -3.03 -15.22
N ARG A 59 7.84 -2.72 -15.61
CA ARG A 59 7.23 -3.30 -16.82
C ARG A 59 7.98 -2.87 -18.07
N ARG A 60 8.28 -1.57 -18.22
CA ARG A 60 9.08 -1.05 -19.34
C ARG A 60 10.45 -1.69 -19.43
N HIS A 61 11.12 -1.86 -18.29
CA HIS A 61 12.42 -2.54 -18.23
C HIS A 61 12.34 -4.04 -18.52
N ARG A 62 11.23 -4.70 -18.18
CA ARG A 62 11.06 -6.14 -18.47
C ARG A 62 10.76 -6.41 -19.93
N ASP A 63 10.00 -5.53 -20.60
CA ASP A 63 9.77 -5.59 -22.05
C ASP A 63 11.06 -5.34 -22.86
N SER A 64 12.02 -4.58 -22.32
CA SER A 64 13.30 -4.30 -22.98
C SER A 64 14.42 -5.31 -22.68
N GLN A 65 14.23 -6.25 -21.74
CA GLN A 65 15.18 -7.34 -21.43
C GLN A 65 14.74 -8.73 -21.94
N GLY A 66 13.55 -8.82 -22.55
CA GLY A 66 12.99 -10.08 -23.05
C GLY A 66 13.42 -10.50 -24.47
N ASP A 67 14.13 -9.64 -25.20
CA ASP A 67 14.39 -9.80 -26.66
C ASP A 67 15.88 -10.10 -27.00
N VAL A 68 16.70 -10.53 -26.03
CA VAL A 68 18.17 -10.73 -26.23
C VAL A 68 18.68 -12.15 -26.02
N ASN A 69 17.81 -13.18 -26.00
CA ASN A 69 18.25 -14.57 -26.01
C ASN A 69 17.48 -15.39 -27.06
N MET A 70 17.77 -15.14 -28.33
CA MET A 70 17.48 -16.07 -29.41
C MET A 70 18.62 -16.00 -30.42
N GLU A 71 19.76 -16.61 -30.08
CA GLU A 71 20.82 -16.95 -31.03
C GLU A 71 21.49 -18.26 -30.63
#